data_AF-A0A843EM02-F1
#
_entry.id   AF-A0A843EM02-F1
#
_cell.length_a   1.000
_cell.length_b   1.000
_cell.length_c   1.000
_cell.angle_alpha   90.00
_cell.angle_beta   90.00
_cell.angle_gamma   90.00
#
_symmetry.space_group_name_H-M   'P 1'
#
loop_
_entity.id
_entity.type
_entity.pdbx_description
1 polymer ?
#
loop_
_entity_poly.entity_id
_entity_poly.type
_entity_poly.pdbx_seq_one_letter_code
_entity_poly.pdbx_strand_id
1 'polypeptide(L)'
;MKIVSIVGRKNTGKTSLTVKVIEELTNRGYNVASVKHSHHSIEMDKENTDTWKHKQAGANLVVGVGSTTFFNSRNEHDLNRILYLLKHFDDFDFVIIEGYKAYNYPKIATSSDVVDKYTIKQVDSFTITEKGVSELADLIEEKGHDIVDTLFKRNCGYNDGESIANEIRKGNIKTDELDDVVSYLSIDGKVIGLNRFVSDYFKQVNLGIINTLNIKDYGVEDIGKIELVINNESKINNNHPNGEIFINQKPLEINGFVMDIISNSIKGMINSLKTDEDIEKITVEIKGIENSELYNADIDLKINDNNLDINKFTCGILKESVFAMISTLKVDEEINEIKIDVEV
;
A
#
# COMPACT_ATOMS: atom_id res chain seq x y z
N MET A 1 -3.07 -12.16 5.15
CA MET A 1 -2.17 -13.27 5.55
C MET A 1 -2.00 -13.27 7.07
N LYS A 2 -1.81 -14.42 7.70
CA LYS A 2 -1.60 -14.57 9.16
C LYS A 2 -0.15 -14.93 9.45
N ILE A 3 0.49 -14.18 10.34
CA ILE A 3 1.92 -14.28 10.61
C ILE A 3 2.13 -14.86 12.01
N VAL A 4 2.98 -15.88 12.13
CA VAL A 4 3.38 -16.48 13.43
C VAL A 4 4.87 -16.82 13.40
N SER A 5 5.55 -16.59 14.53
CA SER A 5 6.97 -16.92 14.71
C SER A 5 7.18 -18.18 15.56
N ILE A 6 8.17 -18.98 15.20
CA ILE A 6 8.68 -20.11 15.99
C ILE A 6 10.05 -19.73 16.55
N VAL A 7 10.15 -19.65 17.88
CA VAL A 7 11.29 -19.09 18.60
C VAL A 7 11.91 -20.07 19.62
N GLY A 8 13.16 -19.82 20.02
CA GLY A 8 13.91 -20.70 20.93
C GLY A 8 15.42 -20.70 20.71
N ARG A 9 16.16 -21.41 21.58
CA ARG A 9 17.62 -21.56 21.49
C ARG A 9 18.06 -22.49 20.35
N LYS A 10 19.36 -22.47 20.05
CA LYS A 10 19.95 -23.47 19.16
C LYS A 10 19.69 -24.87 19.75
N ASN A 11 19.45 -25.86 18.89
CA ASN A 11 19.20 -27.26 19.28
C ASN A 11 17.93 -27.52 20.11
N THR A 12 16.91 -26.67 20.01
CA THR A 12 15.58 -26.91 20.63
C THR A 12 14.54 -27.41 19.63
N GLY A 13 14.98 -28.02 18.52
CA GLY A 13 14.10 -28.58 17.48
C GLY A 13 13.21 -27.56 16.73
N LYS A 14 13.49 -26.26 16.80
CA LYS A 14 12.71 -25.21 16.10
C LYS A 14 12.48 -25.46 14.63
N THR A 15 13.54 -25.80 13.90
CA THR A 15 13.45 -26.03 12.45
C THR A 15 12.57 -27.24 12.18
N SER A 16 12.70 -28.32 12.95
CA SER A 16 11.83 -29.49 12.84
C SER A 16 10.36 -29.16 13.14
N LEU A 17 10.10 -28.34 14.16
CA LEU A 17 8.75 -27.85 14.46
C LEU A 17 8.21 -26.96 13.33
N THR A 18 9.04 -26.08 12.78
CA THR A 18 8.68 -25.18 11.67
C THR A 18 8.27 -25.97 10.44
N VAL A 19 9.05 -26.98 10.06
CA VAL A 19 8.70 -27.88 8.95
C VAL A 19 7.37 -28.59 9.21
N LYS A 20 7.18 -29.19 10.38
CA LYS A 20 5.92 -29.88 10.75
C LYS A 20 4.70 -28.96 10.67
N VAL A 21 4.82 -27.72 11.14
CA VAL A 21 3.74 -26.72 11.08
C VAL A 21 3.44 -26.31 9.64
N ILE A 22 4.46 -26.08 8.82
CA ILE A 22 4.28 -25.75 7.39
C ILE A 22 3.60 -26.92 6.67
N GLU A 23 4.04 -28.16 6.90
CA GLU A 23 3.45 -29.38 6.33
C GLU A 23 1.98 -29.51 6.74
N GLU A 24 1.65 -29.34 8.02
CA GLU A 24 0.27 -29.40 8.52
C GLU A 24 -0.62 -28.34 7.86
N LEU A 25 -0.20 -27.08 7.82
CA LEU A 25 -0.96 -26.01 7.18
C LEU A 25 -1.13 -26.24 5.67
N THR A 26 -0.08 -26.71 5.00
CA THR A 26 -0.12 -27.05 3.56
C THR A 26 -1.08 -28.22 3.30
N ASN A 27 -1.07 -29.24 4.16
CA ASN A 27 -1.99 -30.39 4.06
C ASN A 27 -3.46 -30.00 4.27
N ARG A 28 -3.71 -28.91 4.99
CA ARG A 28 -5.04 -28.29 5.13
C ARG A 28 -5.47 -27.48 3.90
N GLY A 29 -4.60 -27.33 2.91
CA GLY A 29 -4.87 -26.61 1.66
C GLY A 29 -4.50 -25.13 1.68
N TYR A 30 -3.79 -24.66 2.72
CA TYR A 30 -3.35 -23.27 2.79
C TYR A 30 -2.10 -23.00 1.95
N ASN A 31 -2.02 -21.78 1.41
CA ASN A 31 -0.81 -21.27 0.79
C ASN A 31 0.13 -20.69 1.87
N VAL A 32 1.31 -21.27 2.03
CA VAL A 32 2.22 -20.97 3.16
C VAL A 32 3.56 -20.44 2.67
N ALA A 33 3.91 -19.23 3.11
CA ALA A 33 5.27 -18.70 3.01
C ALA A 33 6.05 -18.96 4.30
N SER A 34 7.38 -18.96 4.20
CA SER A 34 8.25 -19.01 5.39
C SER A 34 9.37 -17.99 5.32
N VAL A 35 9.76 -17.46 6.47
CA VAL A 35 10.88 -16.52 6.60
C VAL A 35 11.82 -17.04 7.68
N LYS A 36 13.09 -17.22 7.35
CA LYS A 36 14.10 -17.66 8.32
C LYS A 36 15.07 -16.54 8.64
N HIS A 37 15.17 -16.21 9.92
CA HIS A 37 16.14 -15.26 10.43
C HIS A 37 17.38 -15.95 10.98
N SER A 38 18.55 -15.51 10.53
CA SER A 38 19.85 -15.98 10.99
C SER A 38 20.66 -14.80 11.52
N HIS A 39 21.31 -14.98 12.67
CA HIS A 39 22.31 -14.02 13.17
C HIS A 39 23.66 -14.13 12.44
N HIS A 40 23.81 -15.10 11.54
CA HIS A 40 24.98 -15.28 10.68
C HIS A 40 24.63 -14.90 9.25
N SER A 41 25.64 -14.43 8.50
CA SER A 41 25.53 -14.23 7.05
C SER A 41 24.95 -15.46 6.38
N ILE A 42 23.88 -15.26 5.63
CA ILE A 42 23.25 -16.31 4.84
C ILE A 42 23.86 -16.24 3.44
N GLU A 43 24.60 -17.28 3.05
CA GLU A 43 25.03 -17.46 1.65
C GLU A 43 24.33 -18.72 1.12
N MET A 44 23.34 -18.51 0.25
CA MET A 44 22.63 -19.61 -0.41
C MET A 44 23.21 -19.94 -1.79
N ASP A 45 24.01 -19.04 -2.36
CA ASP A 45 24.66 -19.27 -3.65
C ASP A 45 25.94 -20.10 -3.47
N LYS A 46 26.33 -20.81 -4.53
CA LYS A 46 27.54 -21.62 -4.54
C LYS A 46 28.70 -20.77 -5.04
N GLU A 47 29.85 -20.89 -4.38
CA GLU A 47 31.05 -20.19 -4.81
C GLU A 47 31.41 -20.51 -6.27
N ASN A 48 31.85 -19.49 -7.02
CA ASN A 48 32.25 -19.56 -8.42
C ASN A 48 31.15 -19.86 -9.46
N THR A 49 29.87 -19.92 -9.08
CA THR A 49 28.75 -19.89 -10.05
C THR A 49 28.64 -18.51 -10.70
N ASP A 50 27.88 -18.42 -11.79
CA ASP A 50 27.68 -17.15 -12.50
C ASP A 50 26.96 -16.12 -11.64
N THR A 51 25.93 -16.54 -10.90
CA THR A 51 25.19 -15.67 -9.97
C THR A 51 26.06 -15.22 -8.79
N TRP A 52 26.95 -16.08 -8.31
CA TRP A 52 27.93 -15.68 -7.30
C TRP A 52 28.92 -14.65 -7.85
N LYS A 53 29.43 -14.86 -9.07
CA LYS A 53 30.32 -13.90 -9.74
C LYS A 53 29.63 -12.56 -9.98
N HIS A 54 28.34 -12.54 -10.32
CA HIS A 54 27.56 -11.30 -10.45
C HIS A 54 27.51 -10.53 -9.11
N LYS A 55 27.26 -11.23 -8.00
CA LYS A 55 27.27 -10.63 -6.65
C LYS A 55 28.66 -10.08 -6.29
N GLN A 56 29.71 -10.86 -6.52
CA GLN A 56 31.10 -10.44 -6.28
C GLN A 56 31.54 -9.27 -7.16
N ALA A 57 30.98 -9.15 -8.37
CA ALA A 57 31.20 -8.01 -9.26
C ALA A 57 30.52 -6.72 -8.77
N GLY A 58 29.67 -6.80 -7.74
CA GLY A 58 29.07 -5.63 -7.08
C GLY A 58 27.56 -5.49 -7.25
N ALA A 59 26.86 -6.45 -7.85
CA ALA A 59 25.40 -6.42 -7.92
C ALA A 59 24.78 -6.43 -6.51
N ASN A 60 23.91 -5.46 -6.23
CA ASN A 60 23.19 -5.38 -4.95
C ASN A 60 22.05 -6.39 -4.84
N LEU A 61 21.51 -6.81 -5.99
CA LEU A 61 20.52 -7.87 -6.10
C LEU A 61 20.90 -8.74 -7.30
N VAL A 62 21.00 -10.05 -7.07
CA VAL A 62 21.15 -11.05 -8.13
C VAL A 62 19.89 -11.89 -8.16
N VAL A 63 19.31 -12.05 -9.36
CA VAL A 63 18.13 -12.87 -9.58
C VAL A 63 18.49 -13.98 -10.56
N GLY A 64 18.28 -15.23 -10.15
CA GLY A 64 18.33 -16.39 -11.04
C GLY A 64 16.92 -16.80 -11.43
N VAL A 65 16.65 -16.97 -12.72
CA VAL A 65 15.34 -17.34 -13.25
C VAL A 65 15.48 -18.58 -14.13
N GLY A 66 14.67 -19.61 -13.85
CA GLY A 66 14.61 -20.86 -14.59
C GLY A 66 13.29 -21.60 -14.30
N SER A 67 13.34 -22.90 -14.01
CA SER A 67 12.17 -23.63 -13.48
C SER A 67 11.77 -23.17 -12.07
N THR A 68 12.69 -22.49 -11.38
CA THR A 68 12.46 -21.78 -10.12
C THR A 68 13.13 -20.42 -10.18
N THR A 69 12.69 -19.51 -9.32
CA THR A 69 13.27 -18.17 -9.19
C THR A 69 13.90 -18.03 -7.80
N PHE A 70 15.09 -17.42 -7.73
CA PHE A 70 15.68 -17.05 -6.45
C PHE A 70 16.21 -15.61 -6.49
N PHE A 71 16.20 -14.97 -5.33
CA PHE A 71 16.70 -13.61 -5.12
C PHE A 71 17.83 -13.65 -4.08
N ASN A 72 18.98 -13.08 -4.42
CA ASN A 72 20.11 -12.91 -3.51
C ASN A 72 20.41 -11.41 -3.35
N SER A 73 19.91 -10.83 -2.26
CA SER A 73 20.12 -9.43 -1.90
C SER A 73 21.38 -9.27 -1.04
N ARG A 74 22.19 -8.26 -1.36
CA ARG A 74 23.34 -7.87 -0.54
C ARG A 74 22.92 -7.11 0.73
N ASN A 75 21.80 -6.42 0.66
CA ASN A 75 21.28 -5.60 1.76
C ASN A 75 20.35 -6.42 2.65
N GLU A 76 20.44 -6.18 3.96
CA GLU A 76 19.41 -6.57 4.91
C GLU A 76 18.16 -5.71 4.70
N HIS A 77 16.99 -6.32 4.88
CA HIS A 77 15.70 -5.65 4.76
C HIS A 77 14.94 -5.80 6.06
N ASP A 78 14.17 -4.78 6.41
CA ASP A 78 13.24 -4.85 7.54
C ASP A 78 12.21 -5.99 7.33
N LEU A 79 11.85 -6.68 8.40
CA LEU A 79 10.94 -7.81 8.32
C LEU A 79 9.55 -7.39 7.79
N ASN A 80 9.01 -6.25 8.23
CA ASN A 80 7.72 -5.78 7.72
C ASN A 80 7.80 -5.44 6.23
N ARG A 81 8.96 -4.95 5.75
CA ARG A 81 9.19 -4.75 4.32
C ARG A 81 9.18 -6.07 3.55
N ILE A 82 9.84 -7.11 4.07
CA ILE A 82 9.81 -8.45 3.46
C ILE A 82 8.39 -9.02 3.45
N LEU A 83 7.68 -8.94 4.57
CA LEU A 83 6.28 -9.39 4.67
C LEU A 83 5.37 -8.66 3.68
N TYR A 84 5.54 -7.34 3.54
CA TYR A 84 4.83 -6.57 2.53
C TYR A 84 5.16 -7.03 1.11
N LEU A 85 6.44 -7.28 0.80
CA LEU A 85 6.86 -7.81 -0.50
C LEU A 85 6.28 -9.19 -0.80
N LEU A 86 6.12 -10.07 0.20
CA LEU A 86 5.47 -11.37 0.00
C LEU A 86 4.04 -11.24 -0.54
N LYS A 87 3.29 -10.20 -0.14
CA LYS A 87 1.96 -9.90 -0.70
C LYS A 87 2.01 -9.57 -2.19
N HIS A 88 3.17 -9.21 -2.75
CA HIS A 88 3.34 -9.01 -4.20
C HIS A 88 3.57 -10.31 -4.97
N PHE A 89 4.16 -11.32 -4.32
CA PHE A 89 4.48 -12.58 -4.97
C PHE A 89 3.26 -13.50 -5.12
N ASP A 90 2.43 -13.60 -4.09
CA ASP A 90 1.29 -14.51 -4.08
C ASP A 90 0.30 -14.16 -2.95
N ASP A 91 -0.90 -14.73 -3.00
CA ASP A 91 -1.92 -14.63 -1.97
C ASP A 91 -1.68 -15.69 -0.88
N PHE A 92 -0.65 -15.47 -0.06
CA PHE A 92 -0.33 -16.37 1.05
C PHE A 92 -1.35 -16.26 2.20
N ASP A 93 -1.84 -17.40 2.66
CA ASP A 93 -2.69 -17.48 3.86
C ASP A 93 -1.86 -17.30 5.13
N PHE A 94 -0.68 -17.93 5.18
CA PHE A 94 0.20 -17.94 6.35
C PHE A 94 1.64 -17.57 6.03
N VAL A 95 2.30 -16.89 6.96
CA VAL A 95 3.75 -16.73 6.99
C VAL A 95 4.30 -17.29 8.30
N ILE A 96 5.13 -18.33 8.20
CA ILE A 96 5.79 -18.94 9.36
C ILE A 96 7.23 -18.42 9.47
N ILE A 97 7.54 -17.72 10.55
CA ILE A 97 8.85 -17.11 10.78
C ILE A 97 9.69 -17.99 11.71
N GLU A 98 10.80 -18.54 11.24
CA GLU A 98 11.79 -19.17 12.12
C GLU A 98 12.77 -18.10 12.63
N GLY A 99 12.68 -17.74 13.92
CA GLY A 99 13.56 -16.75 14.55
C GLY A 99 12.88 -15.41 14.87
N TYR A 100 13.61 -14.29 14.76
CA TYR A 100 13.16 -12.94 15.14
C TYR A 100 12.53 -12.86 16.55
N LYS A 101 13.31 -13.22 17.59
CA LYS A 101 12.83 -13.22 18.98
C LYS A 101 12.29 -11.87 19.47
N ALA A 102 12.79 -10.77 18.93
CA ALA A 102 12.48 -9.41 19.39
C ALA A 102 11.19 -8.82 18.79
N TYR A 103 10.59 -9.46 17.78
CA TYR A 103 9.42 -8.91 17.10
C TYR A 103 8.11 -9.15 17.84
N ASN A 104 7.07 -8.38 17.52
CA ASN A 104 5.77 -8.34 18.19
C ASN A 104 4.69 -9.26 17.57
N TYR A 105 5.10 -10.22 16.74
CA TYR A 105 4.20 -11.24 16.18
C TYR A 105 3.92 -12.37 17.19
N PRO A 106 2.79 -13.10 17.06
CA PRO A 106 2.45 -14.24 17.91
C PRO A 106 3.57 -15.29 17.83
N LYS A 107 3.94 -15.89 18.98
CA LYS A 107 5.09 -16.80 19.05
C LYS A 107 4.76 -18.17 19.62
N ILE A 108 5.29 -19.20 18.98
CA ILE A 108 5.41 -20.54 19.55
C ILE A 108 6.85 -20.70 20.05
N ALA A 109 7.01 -20.83 21.36
CA ALA A 109 8.30 -20.97 22.03
C ALA A 109 8.69 -22.44 22.23
N THR A 110 9.90 -22.79 21.79
CA THR A 110 10.49 -24.13 22.01
C THR A 110 11.40 -24.21 23.23
N SER A 111 11.63 -23.08 23.92
CA SER A 111 12.42 -23.02 25.15
C SER A 111 11.91 -21.91 26.07
N SER A 112 12.06 -22.07 27.38
CA SER A 112 11.49 -21.14 28.37
C SER A 112 12.13 -19.75 28.38
N ASP A 113 13.40 -19.64 27.97
CA ASP A 113 14.16 -18.40 27.97
C ASP A 113 13.76 -17.38 26.90
N VAL A 114 12.91 -17.80 25.95
CA VAL A 114 12.40 -16.92 24.89
C VAL A 114 10.90 -16.63 25.04
N VAL A 115 10.29 -17.12 26.11
CA VAL A 115 8.89 -16.85 26.43
C VAL A 115 8.76 -15.39 26.85
N ASP A 116 7.82 -14.70 26.22
CA ASP A 116 7.50 -13.29 26.47
C ASP A 116 6.00 -13.02 26.30
N LYS A 117 5.60 -11.75 26.38
CA LYS A 117 4.19 -11.33 26.23
C LYS A 117 3.56 -11.63 24.87
N TYR A 118 4.35 -11.97 23.85
CA TYR A 118 3.88 -12.33 22.51
C TYR A 118 3.75 -13.84 22.32
N THR A 119 4.20 -14.63 23.30
CA THR A 119 4.16 -16.08 23.25
C THR A 119 2.74 -16.59 23.45
N ILE A 120 2.19 -17.24 22.42
CA ILE A 120 0.85 -17.84 22.44
C ILE A 120 0.90 -19.29 22.94
N LYS A 121 2.04 -19.98 22.79
CA LYS A 121 2.24 -21.34 23.29
C LYS A 121 3.72 -21.65 23.50
N GLN A 122 4.04 -22.37 24.58
CA GLN A 122 5.32 -23.04 24.74
C GLN A 122 5.14 -24.54 24.48
N VAL A 123 6.06 -25.15 23.72
CA VAL A 123 6.05 -26.58 23.40
C VAL A 123 7.45 -27.18 23.51
N ASP A 124 7.52 -28.48 23.80
CA ASP A 124 8.72 -29.27 23.56
C ASP A 124 8.62 -29.90 22.16
N SER A 125 9.47 -29.42 21.25
CA SER A 125 9.47 -29.84 19.85
C SER A 125 9.90 -31.29 19.64
N PHE A 126 10.61 -31.90 20.60
CA PHE A 126 11.09 -33.28 20.52
C PHE A 126 10.01 -34.29 20.88
N THR A 127 9.03 -33.89 21.68
CA THR A 127 7.96 -34.77 22.18
C THR A 127 6.59 -34.44 21.60
N ILE A 128 6.48 -33.40 20.77
CA ILE A 128 5.21 -33.04 20.11
C ILE A 128 4.75 -34.15 19.16
N THR A 129 3.49 -34.57 19.36
CA THR A 129 2.80 -35.57 18.52
C THR A 129 2.18 -34.90 17.30
N GLU A 130 1.74 -35.70 16.31
CA GLU A 130 0.98 -35.19 15.16
C GLU A 130 -0.28 -34.43 15.60
N LYS A 131 -1.01 -34.97 16.58
CA LYS A 131 -2.14 -34.28 17.20
C LYS A 131 -1.72 -32.93 17.78
N GLY A 132 -0.58 -32.86 18.46
CA GLY A 132 -0.04 -31.61 19.00
C GLY A 132 0.31 -30.59 17.92
N VAL A 133 0.80 -31.04 16.76
CA VAL A 133 1.05 -30.15 15.61
C VAL A 133 -0.27 -29.64 15.02
N SER A 134 -1.27 -30.50 14.87
CA SER A 134 -2.62 -30.10 14.45
C SER A 134 -3.22 -29.05 15.41
N GLU A 135 -3.10 -29.23 16.72
CA GLU A 135 -3.55 -28.24 17.72
C GLU A 135 -2.77 -26.92 17.63
N LEU A 136 -1.49 -26.95 17.24
CA LEU A 136 -0.72 -25.73 16.97
C LEU A 136 -1.19 -25.02 15.71
N ALA A 137 -1.55 -25.75 14.65
CA ALA A 137 -2.11 -25.16 13.44
C ALA A 137 -3.44 -24.46 13.75
N ASP A 138 -4.33 -25.07 14.54
CA ASP A 138 -5.57 -24.43 15.01
C ASP A 138 -5.29 -23.11 15.75
N LEU A 139 -4.27 -23.11 16.61
CA LEU A 139 -3.85 -21.92 17.35
C LEU A 139 -3.26 -20.83 16.44
N ILE A 140 -2.52 -21.23 15.40
CA ILE A 140 -1.96 -20.32 14.38
C ILE A 140 -3.08 -19.68 13.57
N GLU A 141 -4.08 -20.46 13.17
CA GLU A 141 -5.28 -19.98 12.51
C GLU A 141 -6.05 -18.98 13.38
N GLU A 142 -6.20 -19.27 14.68
CA GLU A 142 -6.94 -18.41 15.60
C GLU A 142 -6.19 -17.11 15.94
N LYS A 143 -4.88 -17.20 16.22
CA LYS A 143 -4.11 -16.12 16.86
C LYS A 143 -3.13 -15.41 15.95
N GLY A 144 -2.87 -15.96 14.76
CA GLY A 144 -2.08 -15.31 13.73
C GLY A 144 -2.78 -14.03 13.26
N HIS A 145 -2.00 -12.99 12.99
CA HIS A 145 -2.51 -11.72 12.47
C HIS A 145 -1.59 -11.18 11.37
N ASP A 146 -2.08 -10.23 10.58
CA ASP A 146 -1.29 -9.57 9.54
C ASP A 146 -0.26 -8.60 10.15
N ILE A 147 0.43 -7.83 9.31
CA ILE A 147 1.41 -6.82 9.72
C ILE A 147 0.74 -5.87 10.72
N VAL A 148 1.35 -5.68 11.89
CA VAL A 148 0.74 -4.94 13.00
C VAL A 148 0.28 -3.54 12.58
N ASP A 149 1.11 -2.84 11.81
CA ASP A 149 0.80 -1.49 11.34
C ASP A 149 -0.44 -1.45 10.43
N THR A 150 -0.84 -2.57 9.82
CA THR A 150 -1.99 -2.66 8.91
C THR A 150 -3.31 -3.00 9.59
N LEU A 151 -3.32 -3.24 10.91
CA LEU A 151 -4.52 -3.65 11.64
C LEU A 151 -5.39 -2.45 12.02
N PHE A 152 -6.69 -2.53 11.74
CA PHE A 152 -7.66 -1.47 12.04
C PHE A 152 -9.04 -2.03 12.44
N LYS A 153 -9.74 -1.33 13.34
CA LYS A 153 -11.12 -1.64 13.75
C LYS A 153 -11.92 -0.35 13.99
N ARG A 154 -13.06 -0.19 13.30
CA ARG A 154 -13.96 0.99 13.39
C ARG A 154 -14.61 1.20 14.77
N ASN A 155 -14.89 0.12 15.50
CA ASN A 155 -15.56 0.19 16.80
C ASN A 155 -14.56 0.46 17.92
N CYS A 156 -14.82 1.53 18.67
CA CYS A 156 -13.95 2.19 19.64
C CYS A 156 -13.29 1.26 20.69
N GLY A 157 -12.00 1.50 20.93
CA GLY A 157 -11.20 0.90 22.01
C GLY A 157 -9.71 0.75 21.66
N TYR A 158 -9.40 0.57 20.37
CA TYR A 158 -8.04 0.31 19.88
C TYR A 158 -7.77 1.17 18.65
N ASN A 159 -6.97 2.23 18.81
CA ASN A 159 -6.58 3.13 17.71
C ASN A 159 -5.16 2.86 17.21
N ASP A 160 -4.50 1.82 17.74
CA ASP A 160 -3.17 1.39 17.35
C ASP A 160 -3.16 -0.12 17.08
N GLY A 161 -2.46 -0.53 16.03
CA GLY A 161 -2.43 -1.93 15.59
C GLY A 161 -1.82 -2.88 16.61
N GLU A 162 -0.92 -2.40 17.48
CA GLU A 162 -0.30 -3.22 18.54
C GLU A 162 -1.33 -3.67 19.58
N SER A 163 -2.25 -2.78 19.96
CA SER A 163 -3.33 -3.12 20.88
C SER A 163 -4.33 -4.10 20.25
N ILE A 164 -4.65 -3.95 18.96
CA ILE A 164 -5.48 -4.93 18.22
C ILE A 164 -4.79 -6.29 18.17
N ALA A 165 -3.52 -6.32 17.76
CA ALA A 165 -2.70 -7.52 17.70
C ALA A 165 -2.64 -8.24 19.06
N ASN A 166 -2.58 -7.48 20.15
CA ASN A 166 -2.59 -8.02 21.51
C ASN A 166 -3.90 -8.73 21.86
N GLU A 167 -5.04 -8.17 21.49
CA GLU A 167 -6.34 -8.81 21.74
C GLU A 167 -6.55 -10.05 20.86
N ILE A 168 -6.03 -10.06 19.63
CA ILE A 168 -6.02 -11.25 18.78
C ILE A 168 -5.22 -12.38 19.45
N ARG A 169 -4.03 -12.09 19.97
CA ARG A 169 -3.22 -13.09 20.69
C ARG A 169 -3.90 -13.64 21.95
N LYS A 170 -4.72 -12.82 22.61
CA LYS A 170 -5.54 -13.26 23.75
C LYS A 170 -6.75 -14.09 23.35
N GLY A 171 -7.15 -14.06 22.07
CA GLY A 171 -8.38 -14.70 21.57
C GLY A 171 -9.64 -13.87 21.81
N ASN A 172 -9.50 -12.59 22.17
CA ASN A 172 -10.63 -11.70 22.46
C ASN A 172 -11.23 -11.06 21.21
N ILE A 173 -10.45 -11.00 20.13
CA ILE A 173 -10.85 -10.50 18.81
C ILE A 173 -10.35 -11.51 17.78
N LYS A 174 -11.19 -11.90 16.84
CA LYS A 174 -10.74 -12.69 15.69
C LYS A 174 -10.39 -11.78 14.50
N THR A 175 -9.50 -12.24 13.62
CA THR A 175 -9.04 -11.46 12.47
C THR A 175 -10.16 -11.12 11.47
N ASP A 176 -11.17 -11.97 11.35
CA ASP A 176 -12.37 -11.78 10.54
C ASP A 176 -13.34 -10.73 11.10
N GLU A 177 -13.12 -10.26 12.33
CA GLU A 177 -13.84 -9.12 12.91
C GLU A 177 -13.18 -7.77 12.60
N LEU A 178 -12.00 -7.76 11.96
CA LEU A 178 -11.32 -6.54 11.57
C LEU A 178 -11.96 -5.95 10.31
N ASP A 179 -11.78 -4.65 10.10
CA ASP A 179 -12.17 -4.05 8.85
C ASP A 179 -11.30 -4.61 7.72
N ASP A 180 -11.93 -4.97 6.59
CA ASP A 180 -11.21 -5.43 5.40
C ASP A 180 -10.33 -4.30 4.84
N VAL A 181 -9.03 -4.34 5.16
CA VAL A 181 -8.02 -3.49 4.54
C VAL A 181 -7.43 -4.25 3.35
N VAL A 182 -7.85 -3.83 2.17
CA VAL A 182 -7.48 -4.45 0.87
C VAL A 182 -6.42 -3.68 0.10
N SER A 183 -6.07 -2.48 0.58
CA SER A 183 -5.01 -1.64 0.01
C SER A 183 -3.83 -1.60 0.98
N TYR A 184 -2.61 -1.80 0.46
CA TYR A 184 -1.40 -1.79 1.27
C TYR A 184 -0.43 -0.71 0.76
N LEU A 185 0.10 0.10 1.66
CA LEU A 185 1.02 1.18 1.33
C LEU A 185 2.40 0.95 1.95
N SER A 186 3.45 1.20 1.17
CA SER A 186 4.79 1.39 1.68
C SER A 186 5.39 2.67 1.13
N ILE A 187 6.05 3.46 1.98
CA ILE A 187 6.76 4.69 1.63
C ILE A 187 8.23 4.47 2.01
N ASP A 188 9.14 4.58 1.05
CA ASP A 188 10.59 4.36 1.24
C ASP A 188 10.92 3.04 1.94
N GLY A 189 10.16 1.98 1.62
CA GLY A 189 10.30 0.66 2.21
C GLY A 189 9.71 0.52 3.62
N LYS A 190 9.16 1.57 4.22
CA LYS A 190 8.41 1.50 5.47
C LYS A 190 6.95 1.18 5.18
N VAL A 191 6.38 0.18 5.85
CA VAL A 191 4.96 -0.17 5.69
C VAL A 191 4.09 0.80 6.48
N ILE A 192 3.02 1.30 5.86
CA ILE A 192 2.09 2.27 6.45
C ILE A 192 0.71 1.65 6.51
N GLY A 193 0.14 1.66 7.72
CA GLY A 193 -1.23 1.27 7.98
C GLY A 193 -2.24 2.19 7.33
N LEU A 194 -3.23 1.62 6.65
CA LEU A 194 -4.37 2.36 6.15
C LEU A 194 -5.60 1.99 6.98
N ASN A 195 -6.34 2.99 7.42
CA ASN A 195 -7.69 2.74 7.92
C ASN A 195 -8.61 2.37 6.75
N ARG A 196 -9.78 1.81 7.06
CA ARG A 196 -10.76 1.38 6.05
C ARG A 196 -11.12 2.47 5.05
N PHE A 197 -11.41 3.70 5.52
CA PHE A 197 -11.79 4.80 4.64
C PHE A 197 -10.69 5.10 3.61
N VAL A 198 -9.45 5.25 4.07
CA VAL A 198 -8.31 5.55 3.20
C VAL A 198 -8.04 4.38 2.24
N SER A 199 -8.06 3.15 2.75
CA SER A 199 -7.92 1.93 1.93
C SER A 199 -8.97 1.85 0.83
N ASP A 200 -10.24 2.06 1.17
CA ASP A 200 -11.37 2.05 0.24
C ASP A 200 -11.24 3.18 -0.78
N TYR A 201 -10.87 4.39 -0.34
CA TYR A 201 -10.65 5.53 -1.23
C TYR A 201 -9.56 5.23 -2.27
N PHE A 202 -8.39 4.75 -1.84
CA PHE A 202 -7.30 4.37 -2.76
C PHE A 202 -7.78 3.31 -3.76
N LYS A 203 -8.48 2.27 -3.29
CA LYS A 203 -9.01 1.22 -4.17
C LYS A 203 -9.97 1.77 -5.22
N GLN A 204 -10.98 2.53 -4.81
CA GLN A 204 -12.03 3.00 -5.71
C GLN A 204 -11.50 4.02 -6.73
N VAL A 205 -10.63 4.94 -6.31
CA VAL A 205 -10.02 5.93 -7.22
C VAL A 205 -9.17 5.23 -8.28
N ASN A 206 -8.27 4.33 -7.86
CA ASN A 206 -7.40 3.63 -8.80
C ASN A 206 -8.18 2.71 -9.74
N LEU A 207 -9.18 1.98 -9.23
CA LEU A 207 -10.07 1.17 -10.09
C LEU A 207 -10.83 2.05 -11.09
N GLY A 208 -11.35 3.19 -10.65
CA GLY A 208 -12.03 4.16 -11.52
C GLY A 208 -11.13 4.60 -12.68
N ILE A 209 -9.88 4.97 -12.39
CA ILE A 209 -8.88 5.36 -13.41
C ILE A 209 -8.56 4.19 -14.34
N ILE A 210 -8.23 3.02 -13.78
CA ILE A 210 -7.79 1.85 -14.57
C ILE A 210 -8.91 1.34 -15.49
N ASN A 211 -10.17 1.42 -15.06
CA ASN A 211 -11.33 1.04 -15.87
C ASN A 211 -11.51 1.92 -17.13
N THR A 212 -10.87 3.09 -17.19
CA THR A 212 -10.85 3.93 -18.40
C THR A 212 -9.78 3.51 -19.42
N LEU A 213 -8.82 2.67 -19.02
CA LEU A 213 -7.72 2.24 -19.86
C LEU A 213 -8.13 1.04 -20.73
N ASN A 214 -7.58 0.96 -21.95
CA ASN A 214 -7.77 -0.22 -22.79
C ASN A 214 -6.80 -1.35 -22.39
N ILE A 215 -7.04 -1.95 -21.23
CA ILE A 215 -6.16 -2.99 -20.65
C ILE A 215 -6.18 -4.31 -21.45
N LYS A 216 -7.22 -4.53 -22.28
CA LYS A 216 -7.34 -5.73 -23.11
C LYS A 216 -6.26 -5.81 -24.19
N ASP A 217 -5.81 -4.66 -24.72
CA ASP A 217 -4.70 -4.59 -25.67
C ASP A 217 -3.38 -5.10 -25.06
N TYR A 218 -3.28 -5.11 -23.73
CA TYR A 218 -2.14 -5.61 -22.97
C TYR A 218 -2.36 -7.04 -22.43
N GLY A 219 -3.42 -7.72 -22.86
CA GLY A 219 -3.72 -9.10 -22.47
C GLY A 219 -4.34 -9.26 -21.07
N VAL A 220 -4.83 -8.17 -20.47
CA VAL A 220 -5.55 -8.22 -19.19
C VAL A 220 -7.05 -8.28 -19.45
N GLU A 221 -7.68 -9.42 -19.17
CA GLU A 221 -9.12 -9.63 -19.36
C GLU A 221 -9.94 -9.17 -18.14
N ASP A 222 -9.49 -9.55 -16.95
CA ASP A 222 -10.11 -9.24 -15.66
C ASP A 222 -9.08 -8.64 -14.68
N ILE A 223 -9.51 -7.65 -13.90
CA ILE A 223 -8.65 -7.01 -12.89
C ILE A 223 -8.73 -7.81 -11.59
N GLY A 224 -7.74 -8.67 -11.35
CA GLY A 224 -7.59 -9.38 -10.07
C GLY A 224 -6.86 -8.55 -9.01
N LYS A 225 -5.67 -8.05 -9.35
CA LYS A 225 -4.78 -7.30 -8.45
C LYS A 225 -4.12 -6.16 -9.18
N ILE A 226 -3.95 -5.03 -8.50
CA ILE A 226 -3.26 -3.84 -9.03
C ILE A 226 -1.99 -3.61 -8.22
N GLU A 227 -0.87 -3.50 -8.92
CA GLU A 227 0.42 -3.13 -8.33
C GLU A 227 0.84 -1.79 -8.89
N LEU A 228 0.97 -0.79 -8.00
CA LEU A 228 1.30 0.58 -8.37
C LEU A 228 2.60 0.99 -7.70
N VAL A 229 3.58 1.39 -8.52
CA VAL A 229 4.84 1.98 -8.05
C VAL A 229 4.87 3.44 -8.47
N ILE A 230 4.95 4.33 -7.50
CA ILE A 230 5.03 5.78 -7.73
C ILE A 230 6.42 6.24 -7.33
N ASN A 231 7.23 6.61 -8.32
CA ASN A 231 8.51 7.26 -8.08
C ASN A 231 8.27 8.76 -7.92
N ASN A 232 8.56 9.29 -6.74
CA ASN A 232 8.49 10.73 -6.52
C ASN A 232 9.78 11.39 -7.03
N GLU A 233 9.84 11.73 -8.32
CA GLU A 233 11.02 12.37 -8.95
C GLU A 233 11.27 13.79 -8.45
N SER A 234 10.20 14.46 -8.02
CA SER A 234 10.26 15.67 -7.22
C SER A 234 10.41 15.29 -5.75
N LYS A 235 11.58 15.55 -5.11
CA LYS A 235 11.50 16.00 -3.71
C LYS A 235 10.41 17.06 -3.72
N ILE A 236 9.36 16.94 -2.88
CA ILE A 236 8.26 17.92 -2.83
C ILE A 236 8.94 19.28 -2.91
N ASN A 237 8.91 19.86 -4.11
CA ASN A 237 9.57 21.11 -4.35
C ASN A 237 8.53 22.02 -3.74
N ASN A 238 8.84 22.60 -2.59
CA ASN A 238 8.00 23.63 -1.99
C ASN A 238 7.86 24.87 -2.91
N ASN A 239 8.35 24.80 -4.17
CA ASN A 239 7.73 25.51 -5.28
C ASN A 239 6.34 24.89 -5.53
N HIS A 240 5.43 25.18 -4.62
CA HIS A 240 4.00 25.12 -4.88
C HIS A 240 3.77 25.83 -6.21
N PRO A 241 3.09 25.23 -7.21
CA PRO A 241 2.57 26.02 -8.32
C PRO A 241 1.82 27.20 -7.71
N ASN A 242 2.34 28.41 -7.93
CA ASN A 242 1.65 29.62 -7.54
C ASN A 242 0.34 29.62 -8.31
N GLY A 243 -0.76 29.80 -7.60
CA GLY A 243 -2.01 30.03 -8.26
C GLY A 243 -3.01 30.64 -7.34
N GLU A 244 -4.00 31.24 -7.96
CA GLU A 244 -5.01 32.02 -7.29
C GLU A 244 -6.36 31.50 -7.75
N ILE A 245 -7.22 31.26 -6.76
CA ILE A 245 -8.60 30.85 -7.01
C ILE A 245 -9.47 32.04 -6.63
N PHE A 246 -10.37 32.40 -7.53
CA PHE A 246 -11.37 33.42 -7.30
C PHE A 246 -12.75 32.81 -7.38
N ILE A 247 -13.59 33.14 -6.41
CA ILE A 247 -15.02 32.86 -6.42
C ILE A 247 -15.71 34.21 -6.48
N ASN A 248 -16.60 34.40 -7.46
CA ASN A 248 -17.32 35.66 -7.67
C ASN A 248 -16.36 36.88 -7.63
N GLN A 249 -15.21 36.75 -8.28
CA GLN A 249 -14.14 37.77 -8.36
C GLN A 249 -13.43 38.08 -7.02
N LYS A 250 -13.71 37.34 -5.95
CA LYS A 250 -12.99 37.44 -4.67
C LYS A 250 -11.97 36.32 -4.53
N PRO A 251 -10.74 36.61 -4.09
CA PRO A 251 -9.75 35.56 -3.86
C PRO A 251 -10.22 34.63 -2.74
N LEU A 252 -10.08 33.33 -2.94
CA LEU A 252 -10.36 32.29 -1.96
C LEU A 252 -9.06 31.93 -1.24
N GLU A 253 -9.00 32.22 0.06
CA GLU A 253 -7.86 31.81 0.90
C GLU A 253 -7.90 30.30 1.15
N ILE A 254 -6.95 29.57 0.57
CA ILE A 254 -6.74 28.14 0.80
C ILE A 254 -5.29 27.83 1.18
N ASN A 255 -5.09 26.70 1.84
CA ASN A 255 -3.73 26.26 2.17
C ASN A 255 -3.01 25.71 0.92
N GLY A 256 -1.68 25.74 0.95
CA GLY A 256 -0.84 25.34 -0.19
C GLY A 256 -1.06 23.89 -0.66
N PHE A 257 -1.38 22.96 0.24
CA PHE A 257 -1.67 21.57 -0.14
C PHE A 257 -2.93 21.44 -1.02
N VAL A 258 -3.99 22.16 -0.66
CA VAL A 258 -5.23 22.19 -1.46
C VAL A 258 -4.96 22.87 -2.81
N MET A 259 -4.20 23.96 -2.80
CA MET A 259 -3.80 24.64 -4.04
C MET A 259 -2.98 23.71 -4.94
N ASP A 260 -2.03 22.96 -4.38
CA ASP A 260 -1.22 22.00 -5.13
C ASP A 260 -2.07 20.92 -5.79
N ILE A 261 -3.06 20.36 -5.09
CA ILE A 261 -3.96 19.36 -5.65
C ILE A 261 -4.72 19.94 -6.83
N ILE A 262 -5.30 21.12 -6.67
CA ILE A 262 -6.10 21.78 -7.71
C ILE A 262 -5.21 22.13 -8.91
N SER A 263 -4.09 22.81 -8.68
CA SER A 263 -3.12 23.19 -9.71
C SER A 263 -2.57 21.99 -10.48
N ASN A 264 -2.13 20.94 -9.78
CA ASN A 264 -1.58 19.74 -10.44
C ASN A 264 -2.67 18.96 -11.18
N SER A 265 -3.91 18.93 -10.66
CA SER A 265 -5.04 18.30 -11.36
C SER A 265 -5.36 19.05 -12.65
N ILE A 266 -5.43 20.38 -12.60
CA ILE A 266 -5.64 21.23 -13.78
C ILE A 266 -4.49 21.04 -14.78
N LYS A 267 -3.24 21.17 -14.33
CA LYS A 267 -2.04 20.93 -15.16
C LYS A 267 -2.06 19.55 -15.82
N GLY A 268 -2.40 18.50 -15.06
CA GLY A 268 -2.52 17.13 -15.56
C GLY A 268 -3.62 16.99 -16.62
N MET A 269 -4.80 17.56 -16.37
CA MET A 269 -5.90 17.57 -17.33
C MET A 269 -5.52 18.31 -18.61
N ILE A 270 -4.86 19.47 -18.52
CA ILE A 270 -4.43 20.25 -19.69
C ILE A 270 -3.32 19.55 -20.47
N ASN A 271 -2.30 19.01 -19.80
CA ASN A 271 -1.24 18.23 -20.45
C ASN A 271 -1.78 17.04 -21.26
N SER A 272 -2.89 16.45 -20.82
CA SER A 272 -3.52 15.33 -21.55
C SER A 272 -4.11 15.73 -22.91
N LEU A 273 -4.33 17.03 -23.14
CA LEU A 273 -4.94 17.56 -24.37
C LEU A 273 -3.98 17.65 -25.56
N LYS A 274 -2.72 17.21 -25.42
CA LYS A 274 -1.66 17.25 -26.45
C LYS A 274 -1.49 18.64 -27.06
N THR A 275 -1.08 19.61 -26.24
CA THR A 275 -0.72 20.96 -26.69
C THR A 275 0.72 20.98 -27.18
N ASP A 276 0.99 21.63 -28.32
CA ASP A 276 2.35 21.81 -28.87
C ASP A 276 3.14 22.95 -28.19
N GLU A 277 2.54 23.61 -27.19
CA GLU A 277 3.12 24.74 -26.46
C GLU A 277 3.72 24.32 -25.11
N ASP A 278 4.88 24.87 -24.77
CA ASP A 278 5.42 24.83 -23.41
C ASP A 278 4.48 25.63 -22.50
N ILE A 279 3.87 24.95 -21.53
CA ILE A 279 2.87 25.57 -20.65
C ILE A 279 3.59 26.30 -19.51
N GLU A 280 3.49 27.63 -19.48
CA GLU A 280 3.99 28.47 -18.37
C GLU A 280 2.85 28.91 -17.44
N LYS A 281 1.65 29.12 -18.00
CA LYS A 281 0.47 29.58 -17.26
C LYS A 281 -0.81 28.97 -17.82
N ILE A 282 -1.70 28.55 -16.92
CA ILE A 282 -3.05 28.07 -17.23
C ILE A 282 -4.08 28.96 -16.52
N THR A 283 -5.09 29.42 -17.25
CA THR A 283 -6.26 30.07 -16.65
C THR A 283 -7.51 29.30 -17.01
N VAL A 284 -8.30 28.91 -16.01
CA VAL A 284 -9.63 28.30 -16.17
C VAL A 284 -10.67 29.25 -15.59
N GLU A 285 -11.68 29.60 -16.36
CA GLU A 285 -12.75 30.50 -15.93
C GLU A 285 -14.11 29.84 -16.23
N ILE A 286 -14.98 29.73 -15.23
CA ILE A 286 -16.33 29.16 -15.34
C ILE A 286 -17.31 30.25 -14.94
N LYS A 287 -18.28 30.58 -15.81
CA LYS A 287 -19.27 31.65 -15.59
C LYS A 287 -20.69 31.14 -15.79
N GLY A 288 -21.66 31.78 -15.13
CA GLY A 288 -23.07 31.46 -15.31
C GLY A 288 -23.50 30.20 -14.55
N ILE A 289 -22.86 29.95 -13.40
CA ILE A 289 -23.29 28.91 -12.47
C ILE A 289 -24.52 29.43 -11.73
N GLU A 290 -25.59 28.63 -11.68
CA GLU A 290 -26.86 29.01 -11.04
C GLU A 290 -27.33 27.87 -10.14
N ASN A 291 -27.70 28.15 -8.89
CA ASN A 291 -28.19 27.15 -7.93
C ASN A 291 -27.26 25.94 -7.74
N SER A 292 -25.94 26.15 -7.82
CA SER A 292 -24.93 25.06 -7.82
C SER A 292 -25.03 24.08 -9.00
N GLU A 293 -25.70 24.46 -10.09
CA GLU A 293 -25.79 23.66 -11.31
C GLU A 293 -25.00 24.30 -12.46
N LEU A 294 -24.40 23.45 -13.32
CA LEU A 294 -23.52 23.87 -14.41
C LEU A 294 -24.20 23.86 -15.79
N TYR A 295 -25.51 23.63 -15.89
CA TYR A 295 -26.20 23.41 -17.18
C TYR A 295 -25.99 24.54 -18.18
N ASN A 296 -26.07 25.79 -17.71
CA ASN A 296 -25.89 26.99 -18.52
C ASN A 296 -24.52 27.64 -18.34
N ALA A 297 -23.63 27.01 -17.55
CA ALA A 297 -22.34 27.59 -17.25
C ALA A 297 -21.36 27.39 -18.42
N ASP A 298 -20.72 28.48 -18.84
CA ASP A 298 -19.66 28.48 -19.85
C ASP A 298 -18.30 28.28 -19.18
N ILE A 299 -17.37 27.69 -19.92
CA ILE A 299 -15.97 27.51 -19.49
C ILE A 299 -15.02 28.08 -20.54
N ASP A 300 -14.16 28.99 -20.10
CA ASP A 300 -13.05 29.54 -20.86
C ASP A 300 -11.74 28.96 -20.34
N LEU A 301 -10.89 28.49 -21.26
CA LEU A 301 -9.58 27.93 -20.95
C LEU A 301 -8.52 28.70 -21.71
N LYS A 302 -7.48 29.15 -21.02
CA LYS A 302 -6.31 29.81 -21.61
C LYS A 302 -5.01 29.13 -21.22
N ILE A 303 -4.10 29.03 -22.19
CA ILE A 303 -2.71 28.63 -22.01
C ILE A 303 -1.84 29.79 -22.45
N ASN A 304 -0.92 30.24 -21.60
CA ASN A 304 -0.05 31.38 -21.87
C ASN A 304 -0.82 32.62 -22.38
N ASP A 305 -1.98 32.87 -21.75
CA ASP A 305 -2.97 33.91 -22.08
C ASP A 305 -3.70 33.76 -23.44
N ASN A 306 -3.43 32.70 -24.22
CA ASN A 306 -4.15 32.36 -25.45
C ASN A 306 -5.33 31.41 -25.17
N ASN A 307 -6.48 31.66 -25.78
CA ASN A 307 -7.64 30.77 -25.67
C ASN A 307 -7.33 29.40 -26.28
N LEU A 308 -7.65 28.33 -25.57
CA LEU A 308 -7.57 26.97 -26.07
C LEU A 308 -8.97 26.47 -26.46
N ASP A 309 -9.18 26.28 -27.76
CA ASP A 309 -10.40 25.68 -28.26
C ASP A 309 -10.39 24.17 -28.02
N ILE A 310 -11.25 23.72 -27.10
CA ILE A 310 -11.45 22.32 -26.78
C ILE A 310 -12.87 21.88 -27.12
N ASN A 311 -13.04 20.59 -27.43
CA ASN A 311 -14.36 20.07 -27.80
C ASN A 311 -15.33 20.08 -26.59
N LYS A 312 -16.64 20.11 -26.87
CA LYS A 312 -17.70 20.20 -25.85
C LYS A 312 -17.65 19.11 -24.77
N PHE A 313 -17.23 17.89 -25.12
CA PHE A 313 -17.14 16.79 -24.17
C PHE A 313 -16.02 17.05 -23.15
N THR A 314 -14.85 17.46 -23.64
CA THR A 314 -13.71 17.85 -22.80
C THR A 314 -14.03 19.07 -21.93
N CYS A 315 -14.70 20.09 -22.48
CA CYS A 315 -15.21 21.23 -21.70
C CYS A 315 -16.09 20.77 -20.53
N GLY A 316 -17.00 19.83 -20.79
CA GLY A 316 -17.90 19.29 -19.77
C GLY A 316 -17.13 18.64 -18.62
N ILE A 317 -16.18 17.74 -18.91
CA ILE A 317 -15.38 17.06 -17.87
C ILE A 317 -14.58 18.07 -17.05
N LEU A 318 -13.89 19.01 -17.71
CA LEU A 318 -13.10 20.05 -17.02
C LEU A 318 -13.97 20.91 -16.11
N LYS A 319 -15.12 21.37 -16.63
CA LYS A 319 -16.06 22.22 -15.89
C LYS A 319 -16.59 21.52 -14.65
N GLU A 320 -17.08 20.29 -14.79
CA GLU A 320 -17.61 19.48 -13.67
C GLU A 320 -16.51 19.16 -12.65
N SER A 321 -15.30 18.81 -13.10
CA SER A 321 -14.19 18.46 -12.21
C SER A 321 -13.72 19.67 -11.40
N VAL A 322 -13.55 20.82 -12.05
CA VAL A 322 -13.15 22.07 -11.39
C VAL A 322 -14.22 22.52 -10.41
N PHE A 323 -15.49 22.54 -10.81
CA PHE A 323 -16.58 22.91 -9.91
C PHE A 323 -16.67 21.97 -8.71
N ALA A 324 -16.52 20.65 -8.91
CA ALA A 324 -16.49 19.68 -7.81
C ALA A 324 -15.34 19.94 -6.83
N MET A 325 -14.13 20.23 -7.34
CA MET A 325 -12.99 20.57 -6.49
C MET A 325 -13.27 21.83 -5.64
N ILE A 326 -13.83 22.89 -6.25
CA ILE A 326 -14.07 24.15 -5.56
C ILE A 326 -15.27 24.09 -4.61
N SER A 327 -16.38 23.47 -5.01
CA SER A 327 -17.60 23.37 -4.20
C SER A 327 -17.43 22.55 -2.92
N THR A 328 -16.41 21.69 -2.85
CA THR A 328 -16.05 20.96 -1.62
C THR A 328 -15.28 21.81 -0.61
N LEU A 329 -14.80 22.99 -1.02
CA LEU A 329 -14.18 23.96 -0.13
C LEU A 329 -15.27 24.68 0.69
N LYS A 330 -14.93 25.15 1.89
CA LYS A 330 -15.86 25.97 2.67
C LYS A 330 -16.02 27.33 1.99
N VAL A 331 -17.08 27.46 1.20
CA VAL A 331 -17.49 28.70 0.56
C VAL A 331 -18.79 29.16 1.23
N ASP A 332 -18.78 30.33 1.84
CA ASP A 332 -19.92 30.87 2.61
C ASP A 332 -20.97 31.57 1.71
N GLU A 333 -20.76 31.58 0.39
CA GLU A 333 -21.61 32.24 -0.61
C GLU A 333 -21.93 31.31 -1.78
N GLU A 334 -23.02 31.62 -2.50
CA GLU A 334 -23.37 30.92 -3.74
C GLU A 334 -22.32 31.21 -4.82
N ILE A 335 -21.88 30.16 -5.52
CA ILE A 335 -20.82 30.23 -6.53
C ILE A 335 -21.48 30.52 -7.88
N ASN A 336 -21.27 31.71 -8.43
CA ASN A 336 -21.77 32.09 -9.76
C ASN A 336 -20.67 32.07 -10.82
N GLU A 337 -19.43 32.30 -10.38
CA GLU A 337 -18.24 32.38 -11.20
C GLU A 337 -17.04 31.79 -10.45
N ILE A 338 -16.22 31.00 -11.15
CA ILE A 338 -14.95 30.46 -10.67
C ILE A 338 -13.86 30.90 -11.64
N LYS A 339 -12.75 31.41 -11.13
CA LYS A 339 -11.52 31.60 -11.92
C LYS A 339 -10.36 30.97 -11.19
N ILE A 340 -9.52 30.22 -11.91
CA ILE A 340 -8.32 29.60 -11.38
C ILE A 340 -7.16 29.96 -12.30
N ASP A 341 -6.16 30.63 -11.75
CA ASP A 341 -4.89 30.91 -12.41
C ASP A 341 -3.83 29.97 -11.82
N VAL A 342 -3.07 29.27 -12.67
CA VAL A 342 -2.01 28.33 -12.28
C VAL A 342 -0.72 28.70 -13.03
N GLU A 343 0.34 29.01 -12.29
CA GLU A 343 1.71 29.11 -12.79
C GLU A 343 2.37 27.71 -12.73
N VAL A 344 3.04 27.31 -13.81
CA VAL A 344 3.39 25.91 -14.11
C VAL A 344 4.82 25.52 -13.79
#